data_AF-A0A7K9UN05-F1
#
_entry.id   AF-A0A7K9UN05-F1
#
_cell.length_a   1.000
_cell.length_b   1.000
_cell.length_c   1.000
_cell.angle_alpha   90.00
_cell.angle_beta   90.00
_cell.angle_gamma   90.00
#
_symmetry.space_group_name_H-M   'P 1'
#
loop_
_entity.id
_entity.type
_entity.pdbx_description
1 polymer ?
#
loop_
_entity_poly.entity_id
_entity_poly.type
_entity_poly.pdbx_seq_one_letter_code
_entity_poly.pdbx_strand_id
1 'polypeptide(L)'
;DLYSIIDIAYNPDVLQRAEENPEKMEHLIHLTLKFIEERCNLILSPSYNIESFKLKGSLERMQQRLKGRQVPTPCLNQNSNKELTLDQLLHSTEAEDHSNAPVLLKEGSITRSNVHLIEEITSTEVPEELSTPIYEMITVKDANKKPLKIELKVELPKVSSVSECDLRISKDDIIIDVPEKYKLQLDLPELVDEETTTAVFNKGKGVLFITVSVAKP
;
A
#
# COMPACT_ATOMS: atom_id res chain seq x y z
N ASP A 1 10.55 -24.09 4.46
CA ASP A 1 10.70 -22.76 5.11
C ASP A 1 10.34 -21.66 4.13
N LEU A 2 9.21 -20.99 4.38
CA LEU A 2 8.79 -19.80 3.65
C LEU A 2 9.36 -18.59 4.41
N TYR A 3 10.14 -17.77 3.73
CA TYR A 3 10.66 -16.52 4.27
C TYR A 3 10.38 -15.38 3.30
N SER A 4 10.18 -14.19 3.84
CA SER A 4 9.97 -12.95 3.09
C SER A 4 11.22 -12.08 3.22
N ILE A 5 11.61 -11.42 2.13
CA ILE A 5 12.73 -10.47 2.10
C ILE A 5 12.16 -9.08 1.92
N ILE A 6 12.60 -8.13 2.76
CA ILE A 6 12.23 -6.73 2.70
C ILE A 6 13.50 -5.91 2.47
N ASP A 7 13.49 -5.05 1.45
CA ASP A 7 14.59 -4.12 1.18
C ASP A 7 14.28 -2.76 1.83
N ILE A 8 15.26 -2.19 2.53
CA ILE A 8 15.10 -0.92 3.27
C ILE A 8 16.23 0.02 2.88
N ALA A 9 15.89 1.29 2.63
CA ALA A 9 16.85 2.32 2.27
C ALA A 9 16.96 3.36 3.39
N TYR A 10 18.19 3.78 3.65
CA TYR A 10 18.53 4.86 4.57
C TYR A 10 19.24 5.98 3.84
N ASN A 11 19.15 7.19 4.40
CA ASN A 11 20.01 8.28 3.96
C ASN A 11 21.49 7.89 4.17
N PRO A 12 22.37 8.05 3.15
CA PRO A 12 23.79 7.70 3.27
C PRO A 12 24.50 8.35 4.46
N ASP A 13 24.14 9.58 4.83
CA ASP A 13 24.73 10.29 5.98
C ASP A 13 24.40 9.59 7.31
N VAL A 14 23.22 8.95 7.39
CA VAL A 14 22.79 8.20 8.59
C VAL A 14 23.58 6.89 8.67
N LEU A 15 23.78 6.20 7.54
CA LEU A 15 24.56 4.97 7.48
C LEU A 15 26.02 5.21 7.84
N GLN A 16 26.64 6.27 7.32
CA GLN A 16 28.02 6.61 7.63
C GLN A 16 28.20 6.88 9.14
N ARG A 17 27.31 7.66 9.74
CA ARG A 17 27.33 7.93 11.19
C ARG A 17 27.07 6.68 12.05
N ALA A 18 26.32 5.71 11.53
CA ALA A 18 26.06 4.44 12.21
C ALA A 18 27.27 3.50 12.10
N GLU A 19 28.02 3.55 11.00
CA GLU A 19 29.25 2.77 10.83
C GLU A 19 30.36 3.23 11.80
N GLU A 20 30.40 4.52 12.11
CA GLU A 20 31.33 5.09 13.09
C GLU A 20 30.99 4.74 14.56
N ASN A 21 29.75 4.37 14.87
CA ASN A 21 29.31 4.10 16.24
C ASN A 21 28.34 2.88 16.30
N PRO A 22 28.75 1.77 16.94
CA PRO A 22 27.95 0.55 17.00
C PRO A 22 26.59 0.75 17.72
N GLU A 23 26.51 1.65 18.71
CA GLU A 23 25.24 1.94 19.41
C GLU A 23 24.23 2.61 18.47
N LYS A 24 24.72 3.46 17.55
CA LYS A 24 23.85 4.08 16.53
C LYS A 24 23.38 3.07 15.50
N MET A 25 24.23 2.10 15.13
CA MET A 25 23.85 1.01 14.25
C MET A 25 22.77 0.14 14.89
N GLU A 26 22.95 -0.25 16.15
CA GLU A 26 21.95 -1.01 16.90
C GLU A 26 20.62 -0.25 17.00
N HIS A 27 20.67 1.05 17.30
CA HIS A 27 19.48 1.89 17.32
C HIS A 27 18.77 1.93 15.96
N LEU A 28 19.54 2.03 14.87
CA LEU A 28 19.01 2.03 13.51
C LEU A 28 18.30 0.71 13.18
N ILE A 29 18.88 -0.43 13.59
CA ILE A 29 18.26 -1.76 13.40
C ILE A 29 16.94 -1.85 14.18
N HIS A 30 16.91 -1.42 15.44
CA HIS A 30 15.67 -1.42 16.23
C HIS A 30 14.59 -0.50 15.65
N LEU A 31 14.98 0.68 15.15
CA LEU A 31 14.07 1.58 14.46
C LEU A 31 13.51 0.93 13.19
N THR A 32 14.38 0.21 12.46
CA THR A 32 13.99 -0.58 11.28
C THR A 32 12.92 -1.60 11.64
N LEU A 33 13.15 -2.40 12.69
CA LEU A 33 12.23 -3.44 13.13
C LEU A 33 10.86 -2.85 13.49
N LYS A 34 10.82 -1.78 14.30
CA LYS A 34 9.58 -1.08 14.63
C LYS A 34 8.84 -0.56 13.41
N PHE A 35 9.58 0.05 12.48
CA PHE A 35 9.00 0.53 11.23
C PHE A 35 8.35 -0.61 10.43
N ILE A 36 8.98 -1.78 10.38
CA ILE A 36 8.41 -2.97 9.70
C ILE A 36 7.17 -3.46 10.46
N GLU A 37 7.18 -3.50 11.80
CA GLU A 37 6.02 -3.90 12.61
C GLU A 37 4.79 -3.04 12.27
N GLU A 38 4.98 -1.72 12.21
CA GLU A 38 3.92 -0.75 11.88
C GLU A 38 3.45 -0.87 10.43
N ARG A 39 4.37 -0.92 9.45
CA ARG A 39 4.04 -0.99 8.02
C ARG A 39 3.41 -2.31 7.61
N CYS A 40 3.87 -3.42 8.18
CA CYS A 40 3.41 -4.76 7.82
C CYS A 40 2.36 -5.31 8.79
N ASN A 41 2.06 -4.60 9.88
CA ASN A 41 1.18 -5.03 10.96
C ASN A 41 1.57 -6.41 11.52
N LEU A 42 2.89 -6.60 11.73
CA LEU A 42 3.48 -7.84 12.23
C LEU A 42 4.06 -7.60 13.62
N ILE A 43 4.06 -8.63 14.47
CA ILE A 43 4.76 -8.62 15.76
C ILE A 43 6.12 -9.28 15.52
N LEU A 44 7.20 -8.49 15.64
CA LEU A 44 8.57 -8.96 15.46
C LEU A 44 9.25 -9.11 16.82
N SER A 45 10.04 -10.17 16.95
CA SER A 45 10.91 -10.31 18.13
C SER A 45 12.03 -9.26 18.07
N PRO A 46 12.42 -8.66 19.21
CA PRO A 46 13.52 -7.69 19.27
C PRO A 46 14.90 -8.33 19.01
N SER A 47 14.99 -9.65 19.06
CA SER A 47 16.21 -10.40 18.77
C SER A 47 16.49 -10.44 17.27
N TYR A 48 17.65 -9.96 16.86
CA TYR A 48 18.13 -10.04 15.47
C TYR A 48 19.48 -10.75 15.38
N ASN A 49 19.77 -11.28 14.19
CA ASN A 49 21.09 -11.80 13.85
C ASN A 49 21.56 -11.10 12.57
N ILE A 50 22.80 -10.61 12.59
CA ILE A 50 23.43 -10.01 11.41
C ILE A 50 24.12 -11.14 10.63
N GLU A 51 23.49 -11.57 9.56
CA GLU A 51 24.04 -12.59 8.68
C GLU A 51 25.02 -11.95 7.68
N SER A 52 26.24 -12.49 7.58
CA SER A 52 27.22 -12.04 6.57
C SER A 52 26.93 -12.72 5.22
N PHE A 53 26.03 -12.15 4.42
CA PHE A 53 25.74 -12.68 3.09
C PHE A 53 26.28 -11.79 1.98
N LYS A 54 26.73 -12.43 0.89
CA LYS A 54 26.94 -11.75 -0.39
C LYS A 54 25.56 -11.51 -1.01
N LEU A 55 25.33 -10.30 -1.52
CA LEU A 55 24.05 -9.92 -2.14
C LEU A 55 23.59 -11.02 -3.10
N LYS A 56 22.44 -11.64 -2.78
CA LYS A 56 21.87 -12.71 -3.59
C LYS A 56 21.02 -12.07 -4.70
N GLY A 57 21.50 -12.15 -5.94
CA GLY A 57 20.86 -11.56 -7.11
C GLY A 57 21.63 -10.39 -7.68
N SER A 58 20.99 -9.60 -8.55
CA SER A 58 21.62 -8.42 -9.17
C SER A 58 21.37 -7.16 -8.35
N LEU A 59 22.44 -6.38 -8.13
CA LEU A 59 22.40 -5.06 -7.49
C LEU A 59 21.42 -4.13 -8.20
N GLU A 60 21.39 -4.16 -9.53
CA GLU A 60 20.49 -3.37 -10.34
C GLU A 60 19.02 -3.70 -10.02
N ARG A 61 18.69 -4.99 -9.88
CA ARG A 61 17.33 -5.42 -9.50
C ARG A 61 16.95 -4.95 -8.10
N MET A 62 17.88 -4.92 -7.15
CA MET A 62 17.63 -4.37 -5.82
C MET A 62 17.36 -2.86 -5.89
N GLN A 63 18.16 -2.11 -6.64
CA GLN A 63 17.98 -0.67 -6.81
C GLN A 63 16.65 -0.31 -7.48
N GLN A 64 16.20 -1.10 -8.46
CA GLN A 64 14.90 -0.88 -9.09
C GLN A 64 13.73 -1.07 -8.09
N ARG A 65 13.81 -2.08 -7.21
CA ARG A 65 12.80 -2.28 -6.15
C ARG A 65 12.78 -1.12 -5.16
N LEU A 66 13.95 -0.65 -4.74
CA LEU A 66 14.07 0.50 -3.82
C LEU A 66 13.57 1.82 -4.44
N LYS A 67 13.67 1.98 -5.77
CA LYS A 67 13.17 3.16 -6.49
C LYS A 67 11.66 3.12 -6.76
N GLY A 68 10.93 2.11 -6.27
CA GLY A 68 9.50 1.96 -6.51
C GLY A 68 9.14 1.64 -7.97
N ARG A 69 10.13 1.32 -8.82
CA ARG A 69 9.85 0.82 -10.16
C ARG A 69 9.45 -0.64 -10.02
N GLN A 70 8.18 -0.94 -10.25
CA GLN A 70 7.75 -2.31 -10.47
C GLN A 70 8.56 -2.90 -11.61
N VAL A 71 9.52 -3.78 -11.28
CA VAL A 71 10.06 -4.70 -12.24
C VAL A 71 8.98 -5.77 -12.42
N PRO A 72 8.57 -6.10 -13.66
CA PRO A 72 7.62 -7.17 -13.89
C PRO A 72 8.11 -8.40 -13.14
N THR A 73 7.25 -8.94 -12.28
CA THR A 73 7.47 -10.26 -11.71
C THR A 73 7.79 -11.19 -12.88
N PRO A 74 8.94 -11.88 -12.92
CA PRO A 74 9.04 -13.03 -13.79
C PRO A 74 8.09 -14.04 -13.17
N CYS A 75 6.85 -14.06 -13.66
CA CYS A 75 5.98 -15.19 -13.48
C CYS A 75 6.75 -16.38 -14.04
N LEU A 76 7.25 -17.23 -13.14
CA LEU A 76 7.70 -18.57 -13.46
C LEU A 76 6.45 -19.37 -13.82
N ASN A 77 5.85 -19.07 -14.97
CA ASN A 77 4.82 -19.90 -15.57
C ASN A 77 5.39 -20.49 -16.83
N GLN A 78 5.87 -21.70 -16.65
CA GLN A 78 5.89 -22.76 -17.63
C GLN A 78 4.75 -22.61 -18.66
N ASN A 79 5.15 -22.55 -19.93
CA ASN A 79 4.44 -23.08 -21.09
C ASN A 79 3.24 -22.28 -21.63
N SER A 80 3.51 -21.35 -22.56
CA SER A 80 2.79 -21.36 -23.83
C SER A 80 3.59 -20.66 -24.91
N ASN A 81 3.90 -21.41 -25.96
CA ASN A 81 4.63 -21.03 -27.16
C ASN A 81 4.15 -19.69 -27.75
N LYS A 82 4.96 -18.64 -27.60
CA LYS A 82 5.04 -17.52 -28.55
C LYS A 82 6.51 -17.13 -28.65
N GLU A 83 7.15 -17.73 -29.63
CA GLU A 83 8.52 -17.46 -30.04
C GLU A 83 8.59 -15.99 -30.51
N LEU A 84 9.25 -15.13 -29.73
CA LEU A 84 9.63 -13.79 -30.19
C LEU A 84 10.91 -13.96 -31.01
N THR A 85 10.86 -13.64 -32.29
CA THR A 85 11.98 -13.76 -33.21
C THR A 85 13.12 -12.80 -32.82
N LEU A 86 14.36 -13.28 -32.98
CA LEU A 86 15.62 -12.59 -32.63
C LEU A 86 15.71 -11.13 -33.12
N ASP A 87 15.07 -10.83 -34.24
CA ASP A 87 15.02 -9.49 -34.83
C ASP A 87 14.28 -8.47 -33.95
N GLN A 88 13.31 -8.90 -33.14
CA GLN A 88 12.54 -8.00 -32.26
C GLN A 88 13.33 -7.57 -31.02
N LEU A 89 14.33 -8.35 -30.60
CA LEU A 89 15.19 -8.03 -29.46
C LEU A 89 16.35 -7.11 -29.86
N LEU A 90 16.86 -7.23 -31.09
CA LEU A 90 17.94 -6.37 -31.60
C LEU A 90 17.48 -4.91 -31.76
N HIS A 91 16.22 -4.67 -32.12
CA HIS A 91 15.69 -3.30 -32.26
C HIS A 91 15.43 -2.58 -30.93
N SER A 92 15.40 -3.29 -29.80
CA SER A 92 15.25 -2.68 -28.47
C SER A 92 16.57 -2.26 -27.81
N THR A 93 17.72 -2.55 -28.42
CA THR A 93 19.05 -2.27 -27.85
C THR A 93 19.80 -1.11 -28.51
N GLU A 94 19.21 -0.40 -29.47
CA GLU A 94 19.88 0.68 -30.23
C GLU A 94 19.27 2.08 -29.99
N ALA A 95 18.96 2.42 -28.73
CA ALA A 95 18.67 3.80 -28.35
C ALA A 95 19.14 4.15 -26.93
N GLU A 96 20.39 3.81 -26.63
CA GLU A 96 21.18 4.49 -25.58
C GLU A 96 22.30 5.23 -26.30
N ASP A 97 22.05 6.50 -26.65
CA ASP A 97 23.12 7.40 -27.10
C ASP A 97 23.53 8.27 -25.91
N HIS A 98 24.77 8.03 -25.47
CA HIS A 98 25.40 8.77 -24.39
C HIS A 98 25.65 10.21 -24.84
N SER A 99 25.04 11.20 -24.17
CA SER A 99 25.71 12.49 -24.03
C SER A 99 25.50 13.08 -22.64
N ASN A 100 26.63 13.30 -21.96
CA ASN A 100 26.71 14.18 -20.81
C ASN A 100 26.44 15.62 -21.29
N ALA A 101 25.36 16.23 -20.84
CA ALA A 101 25.20 17.69 -20.84
C ALA A 101 24.24 18.11 -19.71
N PRO A 102 24.58 19.16 -18.94
CA PRO A 102 23.78 19.59 -17.80
C PRO A 102 22.50 20.27 -18.32
N VAL A 103 21.35 19.83 -17.82
CA VAL A 103 20.08 20.53 -18.04
C VAL A 103 20.11 21.82 -17.22
N LEU A 104 20.42 22.91 -17.93
CA LEU A 104 20.32 24.28 -17.48
C LEU A 104 18.84 24.59 -17.19
N LEU A 105 18.46 24.55 -15.92
CA LEU A 105 17.17 25.07 -15.47
C LEU A 105 17.18 26.58 -15.64
N LYS A 106 16.40 27.04 -16.63
CA LYS A 106 16.15 28.45 -16.87
C LYS A 106 15.42 29.03 -15.67
N GLU A 107 16.11 29.93 -14.99
CA GLU A 107 15.65 30.74 -13.88
C GLU A 107 14.40 31.52 -14.28
N GLY A 108 13.25 31.11 -13.74
CA GLY A 108 12.02 31.89 -13.72
C GLY A 108 12.12 32.91 -12.60
N SER A 109 12.29 34.17 -13.00
CA SER A 109 12.44 35.35 -12.16
C SER A 109 11.53 35.40 -10.93
N ILE A 110 12.19 35.59 -9.79
CA ILE A 110 11.66 36.11 -8.54
C ILE A 110 11.08 37.51 -8.76
N THR A 111 9.79 37.70 -8.44
CA THR A 111 9.28 38.98 -7.95
C THR A 111 8.91 38.83 -6.48
N ARG A 112 9.77 39.39 -5.63
CA ARG A 112 9.55 39.59 -4.20
C ARG A 112 8.40 40.58 -4.00
N SER A 113 7.43 40.24 -3.17
CA SER A 113 6.72 41.23 -2.36
C SER A 113 6.64 40.75 -0.91
N ASN A 114 7.03 41.67 -0.04
CA ASN A 114 7.37 41.54 1.37
C ASN A 114 6.25 41.03 2.31
N VAL A 115 6.71 40.68 3.52
CA VAL A 115 6.06 40.71 4.86
C VAL A 115 5.29 39.46 5.31
N HIS A 116 5.93 38.54 6.04
CA HIS A 116 5.88 38.37 7.51
C HIS A 116 6.81 37.21 7.91
N LEU A 117 7.53 37.38 9.03
CA LEU A 117 8.82 36.74 9.29
C LEU A 117 8.78 35.47 10.15
N ILE A 118 7.64 35.01 10.65
CA ILE A 118 7.52 33.78 11.45
C ILE A 118 6.08 33.24 11.32
N GLU A 119 5.90 32.06 10.72
CA GLU A 119 4.71 31.23 10.93
C GLU A 119 5.16 29.91 11.56
N GLU A 120 4.43 29.57 12.61
CA GLU A 120 4.57 28.42 13.50
C GLU A 120 4.54 27.10 12.70
N ILE A 121 5.61 26.32 12.76
CA ILE A 121 5.64 24.98 12.14
C ILE A 121 4.84 24.00 12.99
N THR A 122 3.52 24.01 12.84
CA THR A 122 2.68 22.86 13.20
C THR A 122 2.97 21.74 12.19
N SER A 123 3.64 20.68 12.67
CA SER A 123 3.91 19.46 11.91
C SER A 123 2.67 18.96 11.19
N THR A 124 2.60 19.21 9.90
CA THR A 124 1.61 18.58 9.02
C THR A 124 2.28 17.34 8.46
N GLU A 125 2.24 16.26 9.25
CA GLU A 125 2.38 14.91 8.72
C GLU A 125 1.31 14.78 7.66
N VAL A 126 1.72 14.80 6.38
CA VAL A 126 0.79 14.63 5.25
C VAL A 126 0.24 13.22 5.42
N PRO A 127 -1.03 13.03 5.83
CA PRO A 127 -1.60 11.70 5.90
C PRO A 127 -1.59 11.18 4.47
N GLU A 128 -1.14 9.95 4.23
CA GLU A 128 -1.60 9.21 3.05
C GLU A 128 -3.13 9.31 3.10
N GLU A 129 -3.73 10.20 2.30
CA GLU A 129 -5.16 10.53 2.33
C GLU A 129 -5.92 9.30 1.82
N LEU A 130 -6.11 8.32 2.71
CA LEU A 130 -7.03 7.21 2.49
C LEU A 130 -8.42 7.83 2.41
N SER A 131 -8.88 8.04 1.19
CA SER A 131 -10.19 8.63 0.96
C SER A 131 -11.26 7.75 1.58
N THR A 132 -12.21 8.34 2.31
CA THR A 132 -13.40 7.61 2.74
C THR A 132 -14.29 7.40 1.51
N PRO A 133 -14.60 6.17 1.11
CA PRO A 133 -15.45 5.92 -0.04
C PRO A 133 -16.88 6.41 0.23
N ILE A 134 -17.61 6.77 -0.83
CA ILE A 134 -19.02 7.11 -0.71
C ILE A 134 -19.79 5.83 -0.39
N TYR A 135 -20.59 5.86 0.67
CA TYR A 135 -21.38 4.70 1.08
C TYR A 135 -22.82 5.08 1.41
N GLU A 136 -23.70 4.10 1.26
CA GLU A 136 -25.11 4.17 1.64
C GLU A 136 -25.44 2.90 2.43
N MET A 137 -25.98 3.06 3.64
CA MET A 137 -26.36 1.97 4.52
C MET A 137 -27.85 2.05 4.83
N ILE A 138 -28.55 0.93 4.62
CA ILE A 138 -30.00 0.83 4.80
C ILE A 138 -30.32 -0.38 5.65
N THR A 139 -31.04 -0.17 6.75
CA THR A 139 -31.62 -1.25 7.55
C THR A 139 -33.01 -1.59 7.03
N VAL A 140 -33.14 -2.76 6.42
CA VAL A 140 -34.43 -3.26 5.93
C VAL A 140 -35.19 -3.90 7.08
N LYS A 141 -36.44 -3.46 7.27
CA LYS A 141 -37.33 -3.94 8.33
C LYS A 141 -38.38 -4.90 7.77
N ASP A 142 -38.73 -5.91 8.56
CA ASP A 142 -39.83 -6.82 8.27
C ASP A 142 -41.20 -6.14 8.50
N ALA A 143 -42.30 -6.80 8.10
CA ALA A 143 -43.68 -6.36 8.32
C ALA A 143 -43.99 -6.00 9.79
N ASN A 144 -43.24 -6.59 10.73
CA ASN A 144 -43.33 -6.34 12.17
C ASN A 144 -42.49 -5.15 12.65
N LYS A 145 -41.95 -4.31 11.74
CA LYS A 145 -41.01 -3.21 12.02
C LYS A 145 -39.69 -3.61 12.67
N LYS A 146 -39.40 -4.92 12.79
CA LYS A 146 -38.12 -5.43 13.29
C LYS A 146 -37.06 -5.39 12.18
N PRO A 147 -35.81 -5.03 12.50
CA PRO A 147 -34.72 -5.04 11.53
C PRO A 147 -34.44 -6.50 11.12
N LEU A 148 -34.47 -6.75 9.81
CA LEU A 148 -34.31 -8.09 9.23
C LEU A 148 -32.92 -8.27 8.64
N LYS A 149 -32.47 -7.27 7.86
CA LYS A 149 -31.19 -7.29 7.17
C LYS A 149 -30.66 -5.87 6.99
N ILE A 150 -29.35 -5.76 6.86
CA ILE A 150 -28.63 -4.51 6.58
C ILE A 150 -28.04 -4.64 5.19
N GLU A 151 -28.31 -3.65 4.35
CA GLU A 151 -27.75 -3.51 3.00
C GLU A 151 -26.79 -2.32 3.01
N LEU A 152 -25.53 -2.58 2.66
CA LEU A 152 -24.49 -1.58 2.57
C LEU A 152 -23.97 -1.54 1.13
N LYS A 153 -24.06 -0.37 0.52
CA LYS A 153 -23.53 -0.07 -0.82
C LYS A 153 -22.34 0.86 -0.68
N VAL A 154 -21.18 0.46 -1.18
CA VAL A 154 -19.94 1.24 -1.13
C VAL A 154 -19.40 1.45 -2.54
N GLU A 155 -19.16 2.70 -2.90
CA GLU A 155 -18.61 3.07 -4.21
C GLU A 155 -17.08 3.13 -4.15
N LEU A 156 -16.44 2.22 -4.86
CA LEU A 156 -15.00 1.99 -4.93
C LEU A 156 -14.50 2.09 -6.39
N PRO A 157 -14.61 3.26 -7.05
CA PRO A 157 -14.29 3.40 -8.48
C PRO A 157 -12.80 3.18 -8.81
N LYS A 158 -11.90 3.30 -7.81
CA LYS A 158 -10.45 3.07 -7.98
C LYS A 158 -10.05 1.60 -7.79
N VAL A 159 -11.00 0.71 -7.47
CA VAL A 159 -10.74 -0.72 -7.25
C VAL A 159 -11.03 -1.49 -8.53
N SER A 160 -10.02 -2.17 -9.07
CA SER A 160 -10.15 -2.98 -10.29
C SER A 160 -10.46 -4.45 -9.99
N SER A 161 -10.03 -4.94 -8.83
CA SER A 161 -10.24 -6.33 -8.41
C SER A 161 -10.62 -6.43 -6.94
N VAL A 162 -11.45 -7.43 -6.62
CA VAL A 162 -11.76 -7.82 -5.23
C VAL A 162 -10.52 -8.25 -4.44
N SER A 163 -9.48 -8.71 -5.13
CA SER A 163 -8.19 -9.09 -4.53
C SER A 163 -7.50 -7.93 -3.83
N GLU A 164 -7.81 -6.70 -4.22
CA GLU A 164 -7.24 -5.47 -3.66
C GLU A 164 -8.04 -4.96 -2.46
N CYS A 165 -9.16 -5.61 -2.12
CA CYS A 165 -10.09 -5.17 -1.09
C CYS A 165 -10.16 -6.23 0.01
N ASP A 166 -9.78 -5.85 1.23
CA ASP A 166 -10.00 -6.66 2.43
C ASP A 166 -11.31 -6.24 3.07
N LEU A 167 -12.23 -7.19 3.24
CA LEU A 167 -13.54 -6.98 3.86
C LEU A 167 -13.60 -7.81 5.14
N ARG A 168 -13.76 -7.12 6.27
CA ARG A 168 -13.92 -7.74 7.59
C ARG A 168 -15.27 -7.35 8.15
N ILE A 169 -16.00 -8.35 8.61
CA ILE A 169 -17.35 -8.18 9.15
C ILE A 169 -17.34 -8.87 10.50
N SER A 170 -17.75 -8.13 11.50
CA SER A 170 -17.88 -8.56 12.89
C SER A 170 -19.32 -8.33 13.33
N LYS A 171 -19.65 -8.71 14.56
CA LYS A 171 -21.04 -8.66 15.06
C LYS A 171 -21.62 -7.25 15.06
N ASP A 172 -20.80 -6.26 15.30
CA ASP A 172 -21.20 -4.86 15.50
C ASP A 172 -20.49 -3.87 14.57
N ASP A 173 -19.53 -4.32 13.75
CA ASP A 173 -18.79 -3.44 12.86
C ASP A 173 -18.42 -4.08 11.50
N ILE A 174 -18.23 -3.21 10.50
CA ILE A 174 -17.74 -3.55 9.17
C ILE A 174 -16.53 -2.70 8.86
N ILE A 175 -15.44 -3.34 8.43
CA ILE A 175 -14.20 -2.70 8.01
C ILE A 175 -13.91 -3.08 6.56
N ILE A 176 -13.66 -2.06 5.74
CA ILE A 176 -13.22 -2.19 4.35
C ILE A 176 -11.88 -1.50 4.25
N ASP A 177 -10.85 -2.27 3.90
CA ASP A 177 -9.50 -1.77 3.70
C ASP A 177 -9.04 -2.04 2.27
N VAL A 178 -8.70 -0.97 1.57
CA VAL A 178 -8.14 -1.00 0.23
C VAL A 178 -6.80 -0.28 0.32
N PRO A 179 -5.68 -1.02 0.34
CA PRO A 179 -4.36 -0.44 0.49
C PRO A 179 -4.14 0.74 -0.45
N GLU A 180 -3.65 1.85 0.09
CA GLU A 180 -3.29 3.07 -0.64
C GLU A 180 -4.47 3.79 -1.35
N LYS A 181 -5.72 3.37 -1.12
CA LYS A 181 -6.89 3.92 -1.83
C LYS A 181 -8.05 4.32 -0.91
N TYR A 182 -8.54 3.38 -0.11
CA TYR A 182 -9.76 3.57 0.69
C TYR A 182 -9.64 2.88 2.03
N LYS A 183 -10.16 3.52 3.07
CA LYS A 183 -10.38 2.90 4.37
C LYS A 183 -11.74 3.34 4.89
N LEU A 184 -12.58 2.36 5.24
CA LEU A 184 -13.91 2.60 5.78
C LEU A 184 -14.12 1.69 6.98
N GLN A 185 -14.54 2.28 8.10
CA GLN A 185 -15.01 1.57 9.27
C GLN A 185 -16.41 2.10 9.60
N LEU A 186 -17.37 1.19 9.75
CA LEU A 186 -18.75 1.51 10.06
C LEU A 186 -19.24 0.64 11.20
N ASP A 187 -19.81 1.28 12.21
CA ASP A 187 -20.55 0.59 13.26
C ASP A 187 -21.95 0.23 12.73
N LEU A 188 -22.36 -1.00 12.99
CA LEU A 188 -23.66 -1.53 12.59
C LEU A 188 -24.72 -1.11 13.62
N PRO A 189 -25.91 -0.68 13.16
CA PRO A 189 -26.98 -0.27 14.06
C PRO A 189 -27.59 -1.44 14.85
N GLU A 190 -27.40 -2.67 14.39
CA GLU A 190 -27.94 -3.89 14.99
C GLU A 190 -26.89 -4.99 14.92
N LEU A 191 -26.93 -5.94 15.86
CA LEU A 191 -26.04 -7.09 15.84
C LEU A 191 -26.35 -7.99 14.64
N VAL A 192 -25.30 -8.41 13.94
CA VAL A 192 -25.44 -9.21 12.72
C VAL A 192 -24.91 -10.63 12.87
N ASP A 193 -25.42 -11.51 12.01
CA ASP A 193 -24.93 -12.88 11.89
C ASP A 193 -23.87 -12.96 10.78
N GLU A 194 -22.61 -13.08 11.21
CA GLU A 194 -21.42 -13.16 10.36
C GLU A 194 -21.54 -14.26 9.29
N GLU A 195 -22.15 -15.41 9.63
CA GLU A 195 -22.26 -16.56 8.71
C GLU A 195 -23.22 -16.33 7.55
N THR A 196 -24.21 -15.45 7.74
CA THR A 196 -25.21 -15.14 6.71
C THR A 196 -24.80 -14.02 5.76
N THR A 197 -23.58 -13.52 5.93
CA THR A 197 -23.12 -12.34 5.19
C THR A 197 -22.80 -12.66 3.75
N THR A 198 -23.25 -11.79 2.85
CA THR A 198 -22.94 -11.87 1.42
C THR A 198 -22.37 -10.56 0.93
N ALA A 199 -21.30 -10.63 0.14
CA ALA A 199 -20.66 -9.47 -0.45
C ALA A 199 -20.44 -9.70 -1.95
N VAL A 200 -20.83 -8.74 -2.78
CA VAL A 200 -20.77 -8.81 -4.23
C VAL A 200 -20.15 -7.53 -4.78
N PHE A 201 -18.99 -7.65 -5.42
CA PHE A 201 -18.34 -6.54 -6.08
C PHE A 201 -18.65 -6.50 -7.58
N ASN A 202 -19.18 -5.38 -8.04
CA ASN A 202 -19.42 -5.13 -9.46
C ASN A 202 -18.23 -4.34 -10.05
N LYS A 203 -17.33 -5.04 -10.75
CA LYS A 203 -16.16 -4.43 -11.41
C LYS A 203 -16.52 -3.36 -12.45
N GLY A 204 -17.65 -3.53 -13.16
CA GLY A 204 -18.06 -2.58 -14.20
C GLY A 204 -18.56 -1.25 -13.65
N LYS A 205 -19.15 -1.27 -12.44
CA LYS A 205 -19.62 -0.06 -11.74
C LYS A 205 -18.65 0.43 -10.67
N GLY A 206 -17.68 -0.39 -10.27
CA GLY A 206 -16.82 -0.13 -9.12
C GLY A 206 -17.63 -0.03 -7.82
N VAL A 207 -18.62 -0.91 -7.60
CA VAL A 207 -19.50 -0.85 -6.42
C VAL A 207 -19.47 -2.18 -5.68
N LEU A 208 -19.25 -2.13 -4.37
CA LEU A 208 -19.37 -3.26 -3.45
C LEU A 208 -20.74 -3.23 -2.77
N PHE A 209 -21.49 -4.32 -2.91
CA PHE A 209 -22.76 -4.53 -2.23
C PHE A 209 -22.56 -5.58 -1.14
N ILE A 210 -22.88 -5.22 0.10
CA ILE A 210 -22.83 -6.10 1.26
C ILE A 210 -24.25 -6.24 1.79
N THR A 211 -24.69 -7.48 1.99
CA THR A 211 -25.98 -7.79 2.60
C THR A 211 -25.72 -8.73 3.75
N VAL A 212 -26.16 -8.32 4.94
CA VAL A 212 -25.98 -9.09 6.17
C VAL A 212 -27.30 -9.20 6.91
N SER A 213 -27.61 -10.38 7.46
CA SER A 213 -28.83 -10.58 8.24
C SER A 213 -28.62 -10.17 9.69
N VAL A 214 -29.66 -9.62 10.30
CA VAL A 214 -29.63 -9.27 11.72
C VAL A 214 -29.70 -10.56 12.54
N ALA A 215 -28.80 -10.68 13.52
CA ALA A 215 -28.77 -11.82 14.42
C ALA A 215 -30.08 -11.85 15.24
N LYS A 216 -30.70 -13.03 15.33
CA LYS A 216 -31.84 -13.20 16.23
C LYS A 216 -31.31 -13.24 17.68
N PRO A 217 -32.00 -12.58 18.62
CA PRO A 217 -31.64 -12.62 20.03
C PRO A 217 -31.81 -14.02 20.63
#